data_AF-A0A6H1XL33-F1
#
_entry.id   AF-A0A6H1XL33-F1
#
_cell.length_a   1.000
_cell.length_b   1.000
_cell.length_c   1.000
_cell.angle_alpha   90.00
_cell.angle_beta   90.00
_cell.angle_gamma   90.00
#
_symmetry.space_group_name_H-M   'P 1'
#
loop_
_entity.id
_entity.type
_entity.pdbx_description
1 polymer ?
#
loop_
_entity_poly.entity_id
_entity_poly.type
_entity_poly.pdbx_seq_one_letter_code
_entity_poly.pdbx_strand_id
1 'polypeptide(L)' 'TVGIGSLLGAINFMVTTQNMRSTAVTLDQISMFVWTSYLTSFLLVLSVPVL' A
#
# COMPACT_ATOMS: atom_id res chain seq x y z
N THR A 1 -20.52 -4.28 1.93
CA THR A 1 -19.40 -5.24 1.93
C THR A 1 -18.15 -4.45 1.63
N VAL A 2 -17.16 -4.44 2.51
CA VAL A 2 -15.84 -3.90 2.13
C VAL A 2 -15.41 -4.71 0.90
N GLY A 3 -15.30 -4.02 -0.23
CA GLY A 3 -15.30 -4.67 -1.53
C GLY A 3 -14.00 -5.43 -1.74
N ILE A 4 -14.09 -6.64 -2.28
CA ILE A 4 -12.93 -7.40 -2.75
C ILE A 4 -12.04 -6.52 -3.68
N GLY A 5 -12.64 -5.59 -4.41
CA GLY A 5 -11.93 -4.58 -5.22
C GLY A 5 -11.03 -3.63 -4.42
N SER A 6 -11.46 -3.15 -3.25
CA SER A 6 -10.60 -2.34 -2.36
C SER A 6 -9.43 -3.12 -1.79
N LEU A 7 -9.60 -4.43 -1.59
CA LEU A 7 -8.55 -5.35 -1.14
C LEU A 7 -7.48 -5.59 -2.19
N LEU A 8 -7.93 -5.94 -3.40
CA LEU A 8 -7.04 -6.09 -4.55
C LEU A 8 -6.34 -4.77 -4.86
N GLY A 9 -7.02 -3.63 -4.73
CA GLY A 9 -6.44 -2.30 -4.83
C GLY A 9 -5.33 -2.05 -3.82
N ALA A 10 -5.56 -2.36 -2.53
CA ALA A 10 -4.57 -2.21 -1.46
C ALA A 10 -3.31 -3.04 -1.70
N ILE A 11 -3.45 -4.30 -2.11
CA ILE A 11 -2.31 -5.18 -2.42
C ILE A 11 -1.52 -4.64 -3.62
N ASN A 12 -2.19 -4.21 -4.70
CA ASN A 12 -1.52 -3.61 -5.85
C ASN A 12 -0.76 -2.32 -5.47
N PHE A 13 -1.33 -1.48 -4.61
CA PHE A 13 -0.69 -0.25 -4.16
C PHE A 13 0.55 -0.53 -3.30
N MET A 14 0.50 -1.55 -2.45
CA MET A 14 1.65 -2.00 -1.65
C MET A 14 2.79 -2.51 -2.55
N VAL A 15 2.47 -3.35 -3.54
CA VAL A 15 3.46 -3.91 -4.46
C VAL A 15 4.05 -2.84 -5.37
N THR A 16 3.26 -1.89 -5.86
CA THR A 16 3.76 -0.79 -6.73
C THR A 16 4.70 0.16 -5.98
N THR A 17 4.38 0.54 -4.75
CA THR A 17 5.25 1.40 -3.93
C THR A 17 6.60 0.75 -3.59
N GLN A 18 6.65 -0.58 -3.46
CA GLN A 18 7.90 -1.31 -3.23
C GLN A 18 8.66 -1.67 -4.53
N ASN A 19 7.97 -2.12 -5.57
CA ASN A 19 8.59 -2.70 -6.78
C ASN A 19 8.75 -1.71 -7.94
N MET A 20 7.88 -0.70 -8.06
CA MET A 20 7.95 0.29 -9.14
C MET A 20 8.67 1.58 -8.71
N ARG A 21 9.35 1.55 -7.56
CA ARG A 21 10.18 2.67 -7.13
C ARG A 21 11.41 2.78 -8.02
N SER A 22 11.78 4.00 -8.40
CA SER A 22 13.05 4.25 -9.11
C SER A 22 14.22 3.73 -8.26
N THR A 23 15.15 3.02 -8.88
CA THR A 23 16.29 2.35 -8.21
C THR A 23 17.16 3.30 -7.40
N ALA A 24 17.14 4.60 -7.72
CA ALA A 24 17.89 5.64 -7.03
C ALA A 24 17.16 6.23 -5.79
N VAL A 25 15.88 5.92 -5.60
CA VAL A 25 15.08 6.46 -4.49
C VAL A 25 15.01 5.42 -3.38
N THR A 26 15.32 5.82 -2.15
CA THR A 26 15.15 4.99 -0.95
C THR A 26 13.75 5.16 -0.35
N LEU A 27 13.29 4.22 0.49
CA LEU A 27 11.96 4.31 1.13
C LEU A 27 11.79 5.59 1.97
N ASP A 28 12.88 6.12 2.52
CA ASP A 28 12.85 7.31 3.37
C ASP A 28 12.72 8.62 2.59
N GLN A 29 13.08 8.58 1.30
CA GLN A 29 13.06 9.75 0.40
C GLN A 29 11.75 9.89 -0.39
N ILE A 30 10.79 9.00 -0.18
CA ILE A 30 9.50 9.05 -0.88
C ILE A 30 8.59 10.09 -0.21
N SER A 31 7.75 10.74 -1.00
CA SER A 31 6.77 11.72 -0.50
C SER A 31 5.94 11.18 0.67
N MET A 32 5.62 12.04 1.63
CA MET A 32 4.75 11.73 2.79
C MET A 32 3.38 11.18 2.37
N PHE A 33 2.88 11.55 1.18
CA PHE A 33 1.64 10.98 0.64
C PHE A 33 1.77 9.50 0.27
N VAL A 34 2.93 9.09 -0.25
CA VAL A 34 3.19 7.68 -0.59
C VAL A 34 3.35 6.85 0.68
N TRP A 35 3.97 7.42 1.72
CA TRP A 35 4.06 6.81 3.04
C TRP A 35 2.69 6.54 3.67
N THR A 36 1.78 7.52 3.65
CA THR A 36 0.44 7.36 4.24
C THR A 36 -0.43 6.39 3.44
N SER A 37 -0.33 6.38 2.10
CA SER A 37 -1.04 5.40 1.27
C SER A 37 -0.52 3.97 1.43
N TYR A 38 0.79 3.80 1.64
CA TYR A 38 1.38 2.50 2.00
C TYR A 38 0.85 2.00 3.36
N LEU A 39 0.81 2.87 4.38
CA LEU A 39 0.25 2.54 5.70
C LEU A 39 -1.22 2.16 5.60
N THR A 40 -2.02 2.91 4.83
CA THR A 40 -3.45 2.63 4.66
C THR A 40 -3.69 1.29 3.97
N SER A 41 -2.87 0.96 2.96
CA SER A 41 -2.94 -0.33 2.28
C SER A 41 -2.59 -1.49 3.22
N PHE A 42 -1.60 -1.30 4.09
CA PHE A 42 -1.24 -2.27 5.13
C PHE A 42 -2.37 -2.51 6.13
N LEU A 43 -3.01 -1.44 6.62
CA LEU A 43 -4.16 -1.54 7.53
C LEU A 43 -5.36 -2.25 6.89
N LEU A 44 -5.63 -2.00 5.60
CA LEU A 44 -6.71 -2.67 4.87
C LEU A 44 -6.47 -4.18 4.76
N VAL A 45 -5.24 -4.60 4.47
CA VAL A 45 -4.87 -6.03 4.42
C VAL A 45 -4.99 -6.68 5.80
N LEU A 46 -4.53 -6.01 6.86
CA LEU A 46 -4.69 -6.50 8.24
C LEU A 46 -6.14 -6.51 8.72
N SER A 47 -7.05 -5.74 8.11
CA SER A 47 -8.46 -5.73 8.47
C SER A 47 -9.23 -6.95 7.93
N VAL A 48 -8.68 -7.69 6.95
CA VAL A 48 -9.30 -8.90 6.39
C VAL A 48 -9.36 -10.09 7.36
N PRO A 49 -8.28 -10.45 8.08
CA PRO A 49 -8.36 -11.54 9.05
C PRO A 49 -9.18 -11.19 10.30
N VAL A 50 -9.46 -9.90 10.54
CA VAL A 50 -10.22 -9.43 11.71
C VAL A 50 -11.72 -9.32 11.43
N LEU A 51 -12.12 -9.23 10.16
CA LEU A 51 -13.50 -9.06 9.69
C LEU A 51 -14.09 -10.39 9.21
#